data_AF-A0A2U8E6R4-F1
#
_entry.id   AF-A0A2U8E6R4-F1
#
_cell.length_a   1.000
_cell.length_b   1.000
_cell.length_c   1.000
_cell.angle_alpha   90.00
_cell.angle_beta   90.00
_cell.angle_gamma   90.00
#
_symmetry.space_group_name_H-M   'P 1'
#
loop_
_entity.id
_entity.type
_entity.pdbx_description
1 polymer ?
#
loop_
_entity_poly.entity_id
_entity_poly.type
_entity_poly.pdbx_seq_one_letter_code
_entity_poly.pdbx_strand_id
1 'polypeptide(L)'
;MKTNLRLIPSLAALFFLSAFQPFNVEGLSQKVPSDVRDLPQRETSSHRAVATPKNGHRYIYVPAASASPGKGETITLGGVPYPSIVRLLATGESLDFAYDNATRTITITLPPALRGVSGEDVVHVQIPSVPGPTPEAPRDEKLWTPDDKPNSPVGVARGIFPGRVTWARDIAATPWDGVTGTWWAEGSGINQTAVDNMVARSLRSLTGESTDAGAWVALFKYYNRTHDRGDRAYTRGEKIAVKVNINNSYAGHKDADNQIDASVQTIHAVLHQLVKNAGIAESDITVYEATRVIPDRIFQKCHASFPGVVFADSKGSPENGRVRVQYTKNAMGYSIADSKVGRELPDFIVAATYIINIGLVKGHPTTGVTLTAKNHYGTVRVRDHSVFVNSHAHPMATYHPFVDMIGSKQLGEKTLIFMLDGLYGLRDVNDAVGENARWHNLFNGEWFASIFMSQDPVAIDSVGLDFLRNEFPLGRGKKAGKNESMANADNYMHESAQAGNPPSKTNYAPDGVPLKSLGVHEHWDNAKDRRYTRNLDPQNGKGIELHAVRLK
;
A
#
# COMPACT_ATOMS: atom_id res chain seq x y z
N MET A 1 -39.12 -46.92 16.88
CA MET A 1 -39.90 -47.00 15.62
C MET A 1 -39.17 -46.11 14.62
N LYS A 2 -38.66 -46.61 13.48
CA LYS A 2 -39.36 -46.99 12.22
C LYS A 2 -40.00 -45.76 11.52
N THR A 3 -39.42 -45.15 10.44
CA THR A 3 -39.31 -45.54 8.99
C THR A 3 -40.63 -45.43 8.22
N ASN A 4 -40.83 -44.76 7.08
CA ASN A 4 -39.98 -44.07 6.06
C ASN A 4 -40.68 -42.74 5.60
N LEU A 5 -40.21 -41.80 4.74
CA LEU A 5 -39.22 -41.67 3.64
C LEU A 5 -39.67 -42.09 2.19
N ARG A 6 -39.50 -41.19 1.19
CA ARG A 6 -39.70 -41.36 -0.30
C ARG A 6 -41.18 -41.52 -0.77
N LEU A 7 -41.59 -41.29 -2.04
CA LEU A 7 -40.94 -40.83 -3.30
C LEU A 7 -41.97 -40.15 -4.25
N ILE A 8 -41.52 -39.59 -5.38
CA ILE A 8 -42.32 -39.07 -6.52
C ILE A 8 -42.38 -40.15 -7.64
N PRO A 9 -43.43 -40.19 -8.48
CA PRO A 9 -43.18 -40.41 -9.91
C PRO A 9 -43.98 -39.54 -10.89
N SER A 10 -43.25 -39.16 -11.93
CA SER A 10 -43.58 -38.49 -13.20
C SER A 10 -44.85 -38.91 -13.96
N LEU A 11 -45.41 -37.99 -14.76
CA LEU A 11 -45.37 -38.09 -16.24
C LEU A 11 -45.61 -36.72 -16.91
N ALA A 12 -45.45 -36.65 -18.24
CA ALA A 12 -45.44 -35.40 -19.03
C ALA A 12 -46.42 -35.41 -20.22
N ALA A 13 -46.80 -34.22 -20.69
CA ALA A 13 -47.48 -33.99 -21.96
C ALA A 13 -47.04 -32.64 -22.57
N LEU A 14 -46.98 -32.56 -23.91
CA LEU A 14 -46.54 -31.39 -24.68
C LEU A 14 -47.76 -30.60 -25.19
N PHE A 15 -47.67 -29.27 -25.36
CA PHE A 15 -47.41 -28.64 -26.68
C PHE A 15 -47.58 -27.10 -26.77
N PHE A 16 -46.83 -26.53 -27.73
CA PHE A 16 -47.01 -25.28 -28.51
C PHE A 16 -46.92 -23.86 -27.89
N LEU A 17 -46.31 -23.00 -28.72
CA LEU A 17 -46.23 -21.53 -28.62
C LEU A 17 -47.49 -20.87 -29.20
N SER A 18 -47.79 -19.62 -28.83
CA SER A 18 -47.83 -18.47 -29.78
C SER A 18 -48.25 -17.14 -29.13
N ALA A 19 -48.14 -16.05 -29.89
CA ALA A 19 -48.72 -14.70 -29.71
C ALA A 19 -48.13 -13.77 -28.62
N PHE A 20 -47.30 -12.82 -29.08
CA PHE A 20 -47.14 -11.47 -28.49
C PHE A 20 -48.32 -10.58 -28.89
N GLN A 21 -48.64 -9.54 -28.10
CA GLN A 21 -49.03 -8.14 -28.46
C GLN A 21 -49.59 -7.43 -27.20
N PRO A 22 -49.60 -6.08 -27.10
CA PRO A 22 -48.75 -5.41 -26.13
C PRO A 22 -49.48 -4.66 -25.00
N PHE A 23 -48.71 -4.20 -24.00
CA PHE A 23 -49.20 -3.25 -22.99
C PHE A 23 -48.72 -1.82 -23.28
N ASN A 24 -49.62 -0.85 -23.13
CA ASN A 24 -49.33 0.58 -23.31
C ASN A 24 -48.37 1.12 -22.25
N VAL A 25 -47.57 2.11 -22.63
CA VAL A 25 -46.75 2.91 -21.72
C VAL A 25 -47.23 4.37 -21.78
N GLU A 26 -48.21 4.69 -20.94
CA GLU A 26 -48.50 6.07 -20.52
C GLU A 26 -48.28 6.17 -19.01
N GLY A 27 -47.65 7.25 -18.53
CA GLY A 27 -47.58 7.56 -17.09
C GLY A 27 -46.23 7.41 -16.37
N LEU A 28 -45.09 7.72 -16.99
CA LEU A 28 -43.80 7.90 -16.28
C LEU A 28 -43.14 9.26 -16.57
N SER A 29 -43.80 10.35 -16.18
CA SER A 29 -43.20 11.69 -16.10
C SER A 29 -42.27 11.83 -14.89
N GLN A 30 -41.13 11.13 -14.90
CA GLN A 30 -40.11 11.30 -13.85
C GLN A 30 -39.46 12.69 -13.93
N LYS A 31 -39.20 13.27 -12.76
CA LYS A 31 -38.76 14.67 -12.62
C LYS A 31 -37.29 14.82 -13.00
N VAL A 32 -37.00 15.63 -14.02
CA VAL A 32 -35.68 16.26 -14.19
C VAL A 32 -35.38 17.10 -12.93
N PRO A 33 -34.15 17.08 -12.38
CA PRO A 33 -33.75 17.94 -11.28
C PRO A 33 -34.00 19.44 -11.58
N SER A 34 -34.25 20.22 -10.55
CA SER A 34 -34.57 21.66 -10.62
C SER A 34 -33.51 22.51 -11.36
N ASP A 35 -32.27 22.04 -11.34
CA ASP A 35 -31.06 22.83 -11.53
C ASP A 35 -30.72 23.11 -13.01
N VAL A 36 -31.66 22.83 -13.92
CA VAL A 36 -31.47 22.86 -15.38
C VAL A 36 -32.35 23.93 -16.06
N ARG A 37 -33.28 24.57 -15.34
CA ARG A 37 -34.29 25.46 -15.97
C ARG A 37 -33.84 26.91 -16.22
N ASP A 38 -32.88 27.44 -15.46
CA ASP A 38 -32.48 28.85 -15.52
C ASP A 38 -31.04 29.04 -16.05
N LEU A 39 -30.87 28.93 -17.37
CA LEU A 39 -29.69 29.42 -18.10
C LEU A 39 -30.12 30.19 -19.35
N PRO A 40 -29.50 31.34 -19.67
CA PRO A 40 -29.99 32.24 -20.72
C PRO A 40 -29.76 31.65 -22.12
N GLN A 41 -30.79 31.70 -22.96
CA GLN A 41 -30.65 31.44 -24.39
C GLN A 41 -29.75 32.51 -25.03
N ARG A 42 -28.58 32.09 -25.52
CA ARG A 42 -27.82 32.82 -26.54
C ARG A 42 -27.83 31.99 -27.80
N GLU A 43 -28.41 32.55 -28.86
CA GLU A 43 -28.18 32.05 -30.21
C GLU A 43 -26.73 32.32 -30.61
N THR A 44 -25.90 31.29 -30.64
CA THR A 44 -24.65 31.28 -31.39
C THR A 44 -24.57 29.97 -32.15
N SER A 45 -24.56 30.05 -33.48
CA SER A 45 -24.29 28.92 -34.34
C SER A 45 -22.87 28.36 -34.10
N SER A 46 -22.68 27.09 -34.45
CA SER A 46 -21.48 26.27 -34.25
C SER A 46 -21.23 25.70 -32.82
N HIS A 47 -21.62 24.42 -32.67
CA HIS A 47 -20.89 23.35 -31.97
C HIS A 47 -20.52 23.51 -30.47
N ARG A 48 -21.10 22.62 -29.64
CA ARG A 48 -20.77 22.30 -28.23
C ARG A 48 -21.10 23.34 -27.16
N ALA A 49 -22.35 23.32 -26.68
CA ALA A 49 -22.67 23.73 -25.32
C ALA A 49 -22.30 22.61 -24.33
N VAL A 50 -21.20 22.77 -23.56
CA VAL A 50 -20.83 21.84 -22.48
C VAL A 50 -21.30 22.40 -21.14
N ALA A 51 -22.49 22.00 -20.70
CA ALA A 51 -22.98 22.34 -19.37
C ALA A 51 -22.12 21.65 -18.30
N THR A 52 -21.61 22.43 -17.34
CA THR A 52 -20.84 21.92 -16.19
C THR A 52 -21.66 22.12 -14.91
N PRO A 53 -22.38 21.10 -14.41
CA PRO A 53 -23.09 21.18 -13.15
C PRO A 53 -22.11 21.10 -11.97
N LYS A 54 -22.55 21.57 -10.79
CA LYS A 54 -21.72 21.69 -9.56
C LYS A 54 -21.13 20.37 -9.03
N ASN A 55 -21.54 19.22 -9.55
CA ASN A 55 -21.27 17.89 -8.97
C ASN A 55 -20.18 17.08 -9.72
N GLY A 56 -19.29 17.72 -10.48
CA GLY A 56 -18.10 17.04 -11.05
C GLY A 56 -18.41 15.95 -12.09
N HIS A 57 -19.51 16.07 -12.83
CA HIS A 57 -19.86 15.17 -13.93
C HIS A 57 -20.02 15.96 -15.23
N ARG A 58 -19.48 15.43 -16.34
CA ARG A 58 -19.71 15.98 -17.67
C ARG A 58 -20.74 15.13 -18.40
N TYR A 59 -21.89 15.74 -18.67
CA TYR A 59 -22.91 15.19 -19.56
C TYR A 59 -22.70 15.76 -20.96
N ILE A 60 -22.68 14.90 -21.97
CA ILE A 60 -22.62 15.33 -23.37
C ILE A 60 -24.02 15.17 -23.96
N TYR A 61 -24.59 16.29 -24.43
CA TYR A 61 -25.83 16.29 -25.19
C TYR A 61 -25.54 16.01 -26.66
N VAL A 62 -26.16 14.95 -27.22
CA VAL A 62 -26.01 14.55 -28.62
C VAL A 62 -27.38 14.64 -29.31
N PRO A 63 -27.70 15.73 -30.03
CA PRO A 63 -28.96 15.84 -30.76
C PRO A 63 -28.94 14.95 -32.00
N ALA A 64 -30.01 14.16 -32.19
CA ALA A 64 -30.15 13.20 -33.29
C ALA A 64 -29.93 13.81 -34.70
N ALA A 65 -30.25 15.10 -34.87
CA ALA A 65 -30.08 15.83 -36.14
C ALA A 65 -28.62 15.97 -36.62
N SER A 66 -27.62 15.61 -35.79
CA SER A 66 -26.20 15.63 -36.19
C SER A 66 -25.66 14.28 -36.70
N ALA A 67 -26.51 13.25 -36.80
CA ALA A 67 -26.15 11.95 -37.35
C ALA A 67 -26.29 11.91 -38.88
N SER A 68 -25.18 12.03 -39.62
CA SER A 68 -25.13 11.63 -41.03
C SER A 68 -25.45 10.12 -41.15
N PRO A 69 -26.27 9.68 -42.13
CA PRO A 69 -26.81 8.32 -42.17
C PRO A 69 -25.80 7.23 -42.65
N GLY A 70 -24.72 7.06 -41.90
CA GLY A 70 -23.85 5.88 -41.96
C GLY A 70 -24.21 4.91 -40.82
N LYS A 71 -24.99 3.87 -41.14
CA LYS A 71 -25.34 2.69 -40.31
C LYS A 71 -25.09 2.85 -38.78
N GLY A 72 -26.14 3.21 -38.04
CA GLY A 72 -26.08 3.50 -36.60
C GLY A 72 -25.74 2.29 -35.71
N GLU A 73 -24.45 1.96 -35.62
CA GLU A 73 -23.91 0.96 -34.69
C GLU A 73 -22.90 1.56 -33.69
N THR A 74 -22.33 2.76 -33.97
CA THR A 74 -21.31 3.41 -33.14
C THR A 74 -21.51 4.91 -32.99
N ILE A 75 -20.98 5.48 -31.89
CA ILE A 75 -20.95 6.93 -31.59
C ILE A 75 -19.51 7.34 -31.26
N THR A 76 -18.96 8.38 -31.91
CA THR A 76 -17.60 8.88 -31.64
C THR A 76 -17.62 10.23 -30.92
N LEU A 77 -16.88 10.34 -29.81
CA LEU A 77 -16.79 11.51 -28.93
C LEU A 77 -15.34 11.99 -28.82
N GLY A 78 -15.01 13.14 -29.44
CA GLY A 78 -13.66 13.69 -29.45
C GLY A 78 -13.34 14.70 -28.34
N GLY A 79 -12.10 14.65 -27.82
CA GLY A 79 -11.59 15.57 -26.80
C GLY A 79 -11.87 15.13 -25.37
N VAL A 80 -12.01 13.82 -25.13
CA VAL A 80 -12.24 13.26 -23.78
C VAL A 80 -10.90 12.85 -23.16
N PRO A 81 -10.53 13.34 -21.96
CA PRO A 81 -9.40 12.80 -21.21
C PRO A 81 -9.76 11.42 -20.64
N TYR A 82 -8.86 10.44 -20.82
CA TYR A 82 -8.86 9.06 -20.28
C TYR A 82 -10.14 8.59 -19.53
N PRO A 83 -11.01 7.79 -20.16
CA PRO A 83 -12.24 7.29 -19.52
C PRO A 83 -11.98 6.16 -18.53
N SER A 84 -12.46 6.33 -17.29
CA SER A 84 -12.62 5.26 -16.29
C SER A 84 -14.09 4.83 -16.19
N ILE A 85 -14.50 3.92 -17.09
CA ILE A 85 -15.87 3.39 -17.26
C ILE A 85 -16.88 4.43 -17.79
N VAL A 86 -17.62 4.03 -18.83
CA VAL A 86 -18.74 4.79 -19.39
C VAL A 86 -20.05 4.10 -18.99
N ARG A 87 -21.02 4.84 -18.45
CA ARG A 87 -22.37 4.34 -18.14
C ARG A 87 -23.46 5.11 -18.86
N LEU A 88 -24.51 4.41 -19.24
CA LEU A 88 -25.71 4.96 -19.89
C LEU A 88 -26.86 5.00 -18.87
N LEU A 89 -27.30 6.20 -18.50
CA LEU A 89 -28.27 6.38 -17.40
C LEU A 89 -29.71 5.94 -17.74
N ALA A 90 -30.04 5.71 -19.01
CA ALA A 90 -31.39 5.32 -19.44
C ALA A 90 -31.70 3.81 -19.25
N THR A 91 -30.69 2.92 -19.32
CA THR A 91 -30.88 1.46 -19.20
C THR A 91 -30.15 0.83 -18.02
N GLY A 92 -29.16 1.52 -17.44
CA GLY A 92 -28.32 0.98 -16.36
C GLY A 92 -27.27 -0.03 -16.82
N GLU A 93 -27.17 -0.28 -18.13
CA GLU A 93 -26.22 -1.21 -18.74
C GLU A 93 -24.81 -0.62 -18.84
N SER A 94 -23.81 -1.51 -18.81
CA SER A 94 -22.43 -1.20 -19.18
C SER A 94 -22.26 -1.31 -20.69
N LEU A 95 -21.54 -0.37 -21.31
CA LEU A 95 -21.27 -0.37 -22.75
C LEU A 95 -19.81 -0.70 -23.06
N ASP A 96 -19.61 -1.44 -24.16
CA ASP A 96 -18.30 -1.59 -24.78
C ASP A 96 -17.88 -0.29 -25.48
N PHE A 97 -16.66 0.17 -25.21
CA PHE A 97 -16.08 1.34 -25.85
C PHE A 97 -14.60 1.10 -26.19
N ALA A 98 -14.14 1.73 -27.26
CA ALA A 98 -12.74 1.86 -27.62
C ALA A 98 -12.28 3.31 -27.40
N TYR A 99 -11.06 3.52 -26.94
CA TYR A 99 -10.45 4.84 -26.78
C TYR A 99 -9.17 4.92 -27.64
N ASP A 100 -9.15 5.85 -28.59
CA ASP A 100 -7.94 6.21 -29.33
C ASP A 100 -7.23 7.36 -28.62
N ASN A 101 -6.04 7.06 -28.10
CA ASN A 101 -5.21 8.00 -27.35
C ASN A 101 -4.50 9.03 -28.24
N ALA A 102 -4.35 8.76 -29.55
CA ALA A 102 -3.73 9.69 -30.50
C ALA A 102 -4.68 10.83 -30.87
N THR A 103 -5.95 10.51 -31.17
CA THR A 103 -6.99 11.52 -31.46
C THR A 103 -7.77 12.00 -30.22
N ARG A 104 -7.59 11.33 -29.06
CA ARG A 104 -8.40 11.51 -27.83
C ARG A 104 -9.90 11.36 -28.10
N THR A 105 -10.25 10.32 -28.85
CA THR A 105 -11.64 9.98 -29.17
C THR A 105 -12.08 8.71 -28.44
N ILE A 106 -13.32 8.68 -27.98
CA ILE A 106 -14.01 7.46 -27.54
C ILE A 106 -15.00 7.06 -28.62
N THR A 107 -14.93 5.82 -29.08
CA THR A 107 -15.97 5.20 -29.92
C THR A 107 -16.75 4.21 -29.07
N ILE A 108 -18.05 4.45 -28.90
CA ILE A 108 -18.98 3.61 -28.15
C ILE A 108 -19.77 2.76 -29.13
N THR A 109 -19.88 1.45 -28.90
CA THR A 109 -20.71 0.55 -29.71
C THR A 109 -22.09 0.40 -29.09
N LEU A 110 -23.15 0.60 -29.86
CA LEU A 110 -24.51 0.47 -29.35
C LEU A 110 -24.98 -1.00 -29.34
N PRO A 111 -25.55 -1.50 -28.23
CA PRO A 111 -26.16 -2.82 -28.17
C PRO A 111 -27.42 -2.86 -29.05
N PRO A 112 -27.86 -4.04 -29.53
CA PRO A 112 -28.98 -4.15 -30.47
C PRO A 112 -30.28 -3.47 -30.03
N ALA A 113 -30.57 -3.46 -28.71
CA ALA A 113 -31.75 -2.81 -28.14
C ALA A 113 -31.80 -1.28 -28.31
N LEU A 114 -30.66 -0.63 -28.60
CA LEU A 114 -30.54 0.82 -28.81
C LEU A 114 -30.29 1.21 -30.27
N ARG A 115 -30.37 0.25 -31.20
CA ARG A 115 -30.15 0.49 -32.63
C ARG A 115 -31.48 0.83 -33.32
N GLY A 116 -31.57 2.03 -33.89
CA GLY A 116 -32.75 2.47 -34.65
C GLY A 116 -33.78 3.29 -33.86
N VAL A 117 -33.46 3.73 -32.64
CA VAL A 117 -34.28 4.72 -31.91
C VAL A 117 -34.29 6.04 -32.69
N SER A 118 -35.47 6.49 -33.12
CA SER A 118 -35.62 7.67 -34.00
C SER A 118 -36.71 8.63 -33.51
N GLY A 119 -36.33 9.54 -32.61
CA GLY A 119 -37.19 10.61 -32.09
C GLY A 119 -36.89 10.91 -30.63
N GLU A 120 -36.41 12.13 -30.36
CA GLU A 120 -36.22 12.83 -29.07
C GLU A 120 -35.58 12.12 -27.84
N ASP A 121 -35.32 10.81 -27.86
CA ASP A 121 -34.68 10.08 -26.76
C ASP A 121 -33.22 10.50 -26.55
N VAL A 122 -32.98 11.30 -25.49
CA VAL A 122 -31.65 11.84 -25.16
C VAL A 122 -30.81 10.80 -24.42
N VAL A 123 -29.86 10.20 -25.13
CA VAL A 123 -28.85 9.29 -24.56
C VAL A 123 -27.88 10.07 -23.66
N HIS A 124 -28.20 10.13 -22.37
CA HIS A 124 -27.34 10.71 -21.34
C HIS A 124 -26.16 9.77 -21.00
N VAL A 125 -25.04 9.98 -21.68
CA VAL A 125 -23.74 9.37 -21.35
C VAL A 125 -23.15 10.11 -20.15
N GLN A 126 -22.94 9.40 -19.04
CA GLN A 126 -22.20 9.93 -17.89
C GLN A 126 -20.72 9.61 -18.07
N ILE A 127 -19.90 10.65 -18.26
CA ILE A 127 -18.45 10.55 -18.20
C ILE A 127 -18.01 11.13 -16.84
N PRO A 128 -17.31 10.37 -15.98
CA PRO A 128 -16.71 10.91 -14.77
C PRO A 128 -15.76 12.03 -15.16
N SER A 129 -16.04 13.28 -14.76
CA SER A 129 -15.09 14.36 -15.02
C SER A 129 -14.12 14.44 -13.87
N VAL A 130 -12.90 13.94 -14.06
CA VAL A 130 -11.80 14.22 -13.16
C VAL A 130 -11.45 15.71 -13.31
N PRO A 131 -11.61 16.56 -12.27
CA PRO A 131 -11.15 17.95 -12.31
C PRO A 131 -9.65 18.02 -12.04
N GLY A 132 -8.88 17.19 -12.76
CA GLY A 132 -7.43 17.21 -12.68
C GLY A 132 -6.88 18.45 -13.38
N PRO A 133 -5.73 18.99 -12.95
CA PRO A 133 -4.91 19.75 -13.87
C PRO A 133 -4.56 18.86 -15.07
N THR A 134 -4.12 19.47 -16.18
CA THR A 134 -3.49 18.72 -17.27
C THR A 134 -2.44 17.77 -16.67
N PRO A 135 -2.37 16.49 -17.07
CA PRO A 135 -1.23 15.66 -16.70
C PRO A 135 0.04 16.42 -17.04
N GLU A 136 0.94 16.60 -16.07
CA GLU A 136 2.33 16.87 -16.42
C GLU A 136 2.75 15.76 -17.39
N ALA A 137 3.47 16.13 -18.45
CA ALA A 137 4.10 15.12 -19.29
C ALA A 137 4.94 14.19 -18.39
N PRO A 138 5.09 12.89 -18.75
CA PRO A 138 5.97 11.97 -18.02
C PRO A 138 7.30 12.69 -17.77
N ARG A 139 7.60 12.97 -16.49
CA ARG A 139 8.64 13.95 -16.16
C ARG A 139 9.97 13.43 -16.70
N ASP A 140 10.60 14.15 -17.62
CA ASP A 140 11.88 13.80 -18.28
C ASP A 140 13.11 13.76 -17.33
N GLU A 141 12.86 13.64 -16.02
CA GLU A 141 13.87 13.40 -15.00
C GLU A 141 14.22 11.92 -14.97
N LYS A 142 15.43 11.59 -15.43
CA LYS A 142 15.99 10.24 -15.41
C LYS A 142 15.83 9.61 -14.01
N LEU A 143 15.08 8.50 -13.94
CA LEU A 143 14.93 7.68 -12.75
C LEU A 143 16.30 7.13 -12.29
N TRP A 144 16.48 6.98 -10.97
CA TRP A 144 17.70 6.37 -10.44
C TRP A 144 17.76 4.88 -10.79
N THR A 145 18.94 4.43 -11.21
CA THR A 145 19.24 3.03 -11.52
C THR A 145 20.35 2.56 -10.58
N PRO A 146 20.22 1.37 -9.97
CA PRO A 146 21.30 0.73 -9.22
C PRO A 146 22.54 0.49 -10.10
N ASP A 147 23.71 0.37 -9.48
CA ASP A 147 24.94 -0.03 -10.17
C ASP A 147 24.93 -1.55 -10.52
N ASP A 148 24.22 -2.34 -9.72
CA ASP A 148 24.09 -3.79 -9.90
C ASP A 148 23.17 -4.19 -11.05
N LYS A 149 23.52 -5.29 -11.71
CA LYS A 149 22.69 -5.87 -12.76
C LYS A 149 21.42 -6.48 -12.17
N PRO A 150 20.24 -6.32 -12.82
CA PRO A 150 19.04 -7.06 -12.48
C PRO A 150 19.29 -8.55 -12.22
N ASN A 151 18.60 -9.10 -11.22
CA ASN A 151 18.67 -10.51 -10.84
C ASN A 151 20.07 -11.04 -10.47
N SER A 152 20.89 -10.20 -9.83
CA SER A 152 22.21 -10.57 -9.27
C SER A 152 22.15 -10.65 -7.73
N PRO A 153 21.67 -11.75 -7.13
CA PRO A 153 21.41 -11.82 -5.69
C PRO A 153 22.69 -11.95 -4.85
N VAL A 154 22.79 -11.09 -3.84
CA VAL A 154 23.81 -11.16 -2.78
C VAL A 154 23.17 -11.42 -1.43
N GLY A 155 23.86 -12.18 -0.57
CA GLY A 155 23.37 -12.60 0.74
C GLY A 155 22.65 -13.95 0.76
N VAL A 156 21.84 -14.18 1.79
CA VAL A 156 21.18 -15.46 2.08
C VAL A 156 19.74 -15.20 2.49
N ALA A 157 18.81 -15.69 1.67
CA ALA A 157 17.39 -15.48 1.81
C ALA A 157 16.81 -16.10 3.11
N ARG A 158 16.00 -15.34 3.85
CA ARG A 158 15.38 -15.75 5.13
C ARG A 158 13.86 -15.95 5.03
N GLY A 159 13.27 -16.69 5.98
CA GLY A 159 11.82 -16.89 6.12
C GLY A 159 11.35 -18.32 5.90
N ILE A 160 10.06 -18.59 6.20
CA ILE A 160 9.38 -19.88 5.92
C ILE A 160 9.50 -20.25 4.43
N PHE A 161 9.29 -19.25 3.57
CA PHE A 161 9.72 -19.28 2.18
C PHE A 161 10.88 -18.28 2.05
N PRO A 162 12.13 -18.76 1.86
CA PRO A 162 13.30 -17.89 1.79
C PRO A 162 13.15 -16.76 0.77
N GLY A 163 13.33 -15.52 1.24
CA GLY A 163 13.32 -14.31 0.39
C GLY A 163 11.93 -13.91 -0.09
N ARG A 164 10.85 -14.50 0.43
CA ARG A 164 9.48 -14.15 0.04
C ARG A 164 9.07 -12.79 0.61
N VAL A 165 8.73 -11.89 -0.30
CA VAL A 165 7.99 -10.66 0.00
C VAL A 165 6.60 -10.80 -0.60
N THR A 166 5.57 -10.92 0.22
CA THR A 166 4.19 -10.92 -0.27
C THR A 166 3.77 -9.50 -0.63
N TRP A 167 3.08 -9.33 -1.76
CA TRP A 167 2.53 -8.06 -2.22
C TRP A 167 1.03 -8.21 -2.45
N ALA A 168 0.22 -7.62 -1.57
CA ALA A 168 -1.21 -7.45 -1.79
C ALA A 168 -1.45 -6.04 -2.34
N ARG A 169 -2.25 -5.91 -3.42
CA ARG A 169 -2.72 -4.62 -3.93
C ARG A 169 -4.24 -4.68 -4.15
N ASP A 170 -4.96 -3.71 -3.61
CA ASP A 170 -6.41 -3.58 -3.78
C ASP A 170 -6.81 -2.11 -3.88
N ILE A 171 -7.25 -1.67 -5.07
CA ILE A 171 -7.72 -0.29 -5.27
C ILE A 171 -8.95 0.02 -4.42
N ALA A 172 -9.74 -0.98 -4.01
CA ALA A 172 -10.86 -0.79 -3.10
C ALA A 172 -10.45 -0.48 -1.66
N ALA A 173 -9.16 -0.66 -1.30
CA ALA A 173 -8.60 -0.23 -0.02
C ALA A 173 -8.40 1.28 0.06
N THR A 174 -8.24 1.97 -1.07
CA THR A 174 -8.01 3.42 -1.15
C THR A 174 -9.04 4.11 -2.08
N PRO A 175 -10.32 4.17 -1.68
CA PRO A 175 -11.39 4.79 -2.48
C PRO A 175 -11.30 6.33 -2.59
N TRP A 176 -10.34 6.97 -1.91
CA TRP A 176 -10.21 8.43 -1.87
C TRP A 176 -10.06 9.07 -3.26
N ASP A 177 -10.78 10.17 -3.50
CA ASP A 177 -10.68 10.96 -4.73
C ASP A 177 -9.38 11.79 -4.81
N GLY A 178 -8.77 12.10 -3.66
CA GLY A 178 -7.61 13.00 -3.52
C GLY A 178 -7.96 14.44 -3.14
N VAL A 179 -9.24 14.72 -2.85
CA VAL A 179 -9.79 16.08 -2.70
C VAL A 179 -10.76 16.19 -1.51
N THR A 180 -11.65 15.21 -1.33
CA THR A 180 -12.76 15.28 -0.37
C THR A 180 -12.39 14.61 0.95
N GLY A 181 -12.27 15.39 2.03
CA GLY A 181 -11.87 14.86 3.34
C GLY A 181 -10.37 14.60 3.43
N THR A 182 -9.96 13.48 4.02
CA THR A 182 -8.54 13.14 4.26
C THR A 182 -8.23 11.69 3.90
N TRP A 183 -6.97 11.41 3.55
CA TRP A 183 -6.54 10.07 3.12
C TRP A 183 -6.75 8.97 4.17
N TRP A 184 -6.80 9.32 5.46
CA TRP A 184 -7.02 8.36 6.57
C TRP A 184 -8.50 8.18 6.97
N ALA A 185 -9.41 8.94 6.37
CA ALA A 185 -10.82 8.91 6.73
C ALA A 185 -11.43 7.52 6.53
N GLU A 186 -12.31 7.10 7.45
CA GLU A 186 -12.91 5.77 7.40
C GLU A 186 -13.88 5.64 6.21
N GLY A 187 -13.65 4.64 5.34
CA GLY A 187 -14.52 4.31 4.21
C GLY A 187 -14.38 5.24 3.00
N SER A 188 -14.15 6.54 3.19
CA SER A 188 -13.90 7.51 2.10
C SER A 188 -12.42 7.77 1.83
N GLY A 189 -11.57 7.64 2.84
CA GLY A 189 -10.10 7.65 2.71
C GLY A 189 -9.61 6.23 2.45
N ILE A 190 -9.64 5.40 3.49
CA ILE A 190 -9.26 3.99 3.46
C ILE A 190 -10.42 3.08 3.89
N ASN A 191 -10.60 1.98 3.18
CA ASN A 191 -11.60 0.95 3.46
C ASN A 191 -11.01 -0.16 4.36
N GLN A 192 -11.46 -0.22 5.62
CA GLN A 192 -11.00 -1.21 6.60
C GLN A 192 -11.15 -2.65 6.10
N THR A 193 -12.31 -3.03 5.54
CA THR A 193 -12.59 -4.42 5.14
C THR A 193 -11.67 -4.90 4.01
N ALA A 194 -11.29 -4.01 3.09
CA ALA A 194 -10.31 -4.32 2.06
C ALA A 194 -8.91 -4.51 2.68
N VAL A 195 -8.49 -3.62 3.59
CA VAL A 195 -7.22 -3.74 4.32
C VAL A 195 -7.17 -5.01 5.18
N ASP A 196 -8.27 -5.39 5.83
CA ASP A 196 -8.39 -6.65 6.58
C ASP A 196 -8.14 -7.87 5.67
N ASN A 197 -8.74 -7.89 4.47
CA ASN A 197 -8.51 -8.95 3.47
C ASN A 197 -7.05 -8.93 2.99
N MET A 198 -6.48 -7.75 2.68
CA MET A 198 -5.07 -7.63 2.28
C MET A 198 -4.12 -8.20 3.34
N VAL A 199 -4.30 -7.83 4.61
CA VAL A 199 -3.46 -8.30 5.73
C VAL A 199 -3.66 -9.81 5.96
N ALA A 200 -4.90 -10.28 6.05
CA ALA A 200 -5.24 -11.70 6.25
C ALA A 200 -4.73 -12.60 5.12
N ARG A 201 -4.77 -12.13 3.86
CA ARG A 201 -4.28 -12.87 2.70
C ARG A 201 -2.76 -12.84 2.61
N SER A 202 -2.12 -11.73 2.98
CA SER A 202 -0.66 -11.60 3.01
C SER A 202 -0.03 -12.54 4.05
N LEU A 203 -0.58 -12.60 5.28
CA LEU A 203 -0.14 -13.54 6.32
C LEU A 203 -0.17 -15.00 5.84
N ARG A 204 -1.26 -15.38 5.15
CA ARG A 204 -1.42 -16.73 4.56
C ARG A 204 -0.47 -16.99 3.39
N SER A 205 -0.30 -16.04 2.47
CA SER A 205 0.70 -16.16 1.39
C SER A 205 2.15 -16.20 1.89
N LEU A 206 2.46 -15.52 3.01
CA LEU A 206 3.80 -15.50 3.60
C LEU A 206 4.18 -16.82 4.27
N THR A 207 3.18 -17.54 4.78
CA THR A 207 3.33 -18.78 5.56
C THR A 207 2.98 -20.04 4.79
N GLY A 208 2.21 -19.93 3.70
CA GLY A 208 1.64 -21.05 2.95
C GLY A 208 0.36 -21.62 3.57
N GLU A 209 -0.11 -21.05 4.68
CA GLU A 209 -1.22 -21.58 5.47
C GLU A 209 -2.59 -21.18 4.90
N SER A 210 -3.58 -22.06 5.10
CA SER A 210 -4.95 -21.84 4.59
C SER A 210 -5.79 -20.92 5.49
N THR A 211 -5.43 -20.81 6.77
CA THR A 211 -6.16 -20.05 7.79
C THR A 211 -5.26 -19.05 8.50
N ASP A 212 -5.84 -17.95 8.96
CA ASP A 212 -5.13 -16.88 9.66
C ASP A 212 -4.49 -17.39 10.96
N ALA A 213 -5.20 -18.21 11.75
CA ALA A 213 -4.67 -18.85 12.96
C ALA A 213 -3.51 -19.81 12.65
N GLY A 214 -3.60 -20.58 11.57
CA GLY A 214 -2.50 -21.43 11.08
C GLY A 214 -1.26 -20.61 10.73
N ALA A 215 -1.44 -19.50 10.00
CA ALA A 215 -0.35 -18.58 9.64
C ALA A 215 0.40 -18.07 10.89
N TRP A 216 -0.33 -17.63 11.92
CA TRP A 216 0.29 -17.21 13.18
C TRP A 216 1.06 -18.33 13.89
N VAL A 217 0.49 -19.54 13.96
CA VAL A 217 1.19 -20.72 14.51
C VAL A 217 2.48 -21.01 13.74
N ALA A 218 2.46 -20.93 12.39
CA ALA A 218 3.63 -21.15 11.54
C ALA A 218 4.72 -20.08 11.76
N LEU A 219 4.34 -18.80 11.84
CA LEU A 219 5.26 -17.69 12.13
C LEU A 219 5.96 -17.87 13.48
N PHE A 220 5.20 -18.11 14.56
CA PHE A 220 5.77 -18.30 15.89
C PHE A 220 6.65 -19.55 15.97
N LYS A 221 6.26 -20.67 15.35
CA LYS A 221 7.09 -21.88 15.27
C LYS A 221 8.41 -21.63 14.53
N TYR A 222 8.35 -20.99 13.36
CA TYR A 222 9.54 -20.63 12.60
C TYR A 222 10.49 -19.80 13.46
N TYR A 223 10.00 -18.69 14.03
CA TYR A 223 10.81 -17.80 14.84
C TYR A 223 11.39 -18.50 16.08
N ASN A 224 10.57 -19.22 16.85
CA ASN A 224 11.07 -19.88 18.06
C ASN A 224 12.11 -20.96 17.72
N ARG A 225 11.97 -21.66 16.59
CA ARG A 225 12.97 -22.62 16.11
C ARG A 225 14.27 -21.98 15.63
N THR A 226 14.23 -20.79 15.00
CA THR A 226 15.45 -20.12 14.49
C THR A 226 16.19 -19.27 15.52
N HIS A 227 15.63 -19.03 16.70
CA HIS A 227 16.23 -18.23 17.79
C HIS A 227 16.43 -19.04 19.08
N ASP A 228 16.63 -20.36 18.97
CA ASP A 228 16.91 -21.30 20.07
C ASP A 228 15.83 -21.38 21.18
N ARG A 229 14.56 -21.09 20.84
CA ARG A 229 13.39 -21.13 21.75
C ARG A 229 12.52 -22.40 21.58
N GLY A 230 12.92 -23.32 20.71
CA GLY A 230 12.27 -24.60 20.40
C GLY A 230 11.16 -24.54 19.33
N ASP A 231 10.76 -25.69 18.77
CA ASP A 231 9.66 -25.76 17.77
C ASP A 231 8.27 -25.65 18.42
N ARG A 232 7.94 -24.45 18.92
CA ARG A 232 6.67 -24.15 19.57
C ARG A 232 6.05 -22.85 19.03
N ALA A 233 4.73 -22.77 19.12
CA ALA A 233 4.02 -21.52 18.88
C ALA A 233 4.21 -20.52 20.05
N TYR A 234 3.47 -19.43 19.98
CA TYR A 234 3.32 -18.45 21.05
C TYR A 234 2.98 -19.10 22.40
N THR A 235 3.60 -18.60 23.48
CA THR A 235 3.23 -18.92 24.87
C THR A 235 2.62 -17.69 25.54
N ARG A 236 1.50 -17.87 26.24
CA ARG A 236 0.76 -16.78 26.91
C ARG A 236 1.68 -15.98 27.84
N GLY A 237 1.63 -14.65 27.75
CA GLY A 237 2.49 -13.73 28.50
C GLY A 237 3.79 -13.36 27.79
N GLU A 238 4.19 -14.04 26.71
CA GLU A 238 5.24 -13.52 25.82
C GLU A 238 4.76 -12.19 25.20
N LYS A 239 5.63 -11.17 25.18
CA LYS A 239 5.26 -9.80 24.80
C LYS A 239 5.54 -9.51 23.33
N ILE A 240 4.60 -8.81 22.67
CA ILE A 240 4.67 -8.39 21.27
C ILE A 240 4.69 -6.86 21.20
N ALA A 241 5.68 -6.28 20.53
CA ALA A 241 5.70 -4.84 20.25
C ALA A 241 5.44 -4.56 18.76
N VAL A 242 4.56 -3.61 18.45
CA VAL A 242 4.22 -3.21 17.09
C VAL A 242 4.79 -1.82 16.82
N LYS A 243 5.92 -1.74 16.09
CA LYS A 243 6.53 -0.47 15.70
C LYS A 243 5.75 0.13 14.56
N VAL A 244 5.08 1.26 14.79
CA VAL A 244 4.36 2.02 13.76
C VAL A 244 5.19 3.22 13.33
N ASN A 245 5.25 3.50 12.03
CA ASN A 245 5.97 4.66 11.50
C ASN A 245 5.07 5.91 11.53
N ILE A 246 5.22 6.73 12.58
CA ILE A 246 4.55 8.04 12.69
C ILE A 246 5.58 9.18 12.63
N ASN A 247 6.46 9.18 11.63
CA ASN A 247 7.55 10.17 11.52
C ASN A 247 7.07 11.63 11.58
N ASN A 248 5.82 11.89 11.16
CA ASN A 248 5.33 13.24 10.90
C ASN A 248 4.53 13.86 12.07
N SER A 249 4.18 13.09 13.11
CA SER A 249 3.47 13.64 14.29
C SER A 249 4.44 14.23 15.34
N TYR A 250 4.73 15.53 15.25
CA TYR A 250 5.65 16.24 16.17
C TYR A 250 4.95 16.93 17.36
N ALA A 251 3.85 17.65 17.08
CA ALA A 251 3.35 18.69 17.98
C ALA A 251 2.49 18.15 19.13
N GLY A 252 1.59 17.21 18.88
CA GLY A 252 0.68 16.64 19.88
C GLY A 252 -0.20 15.55 19.27
N HIS A 253 -1.18 15.06 20.05
CA HIS A 253 -2.03 13.93 19.64
C HIS A 253 -3.05 14.27 18.55
N LYS A 254 -3.45 15.54 18.41
CA LYS A 254 -4.37 15.97 17.34
C LYS A 254 -3.68 15.99 15.98
N ASP A 255 -4.44 15.64 14.94
CA ASP A 255 -4.01 15.79 13.54
C ASP A 255 -3.75 17.29 13.24
N ALA A 256 -2.61 17.58 12.60
CA ALA A 256 -2.11 18.95 12.37
C ALA A 256 -1.70 19.23 10.92
N ASP A 257 -1.69 18.20 10.07
CA ASP A 257 -1.22 18.22 8.70
C ASP A 257 -1.86 17.08 7.89
N ASN A 258 -1.55 17.00 6.59
CA ASN A 258 -2.03 15.96 5.67
C ASN A 258 -0.87 15.09 5.13
N GLN A 259 0.22 14.97 5.88
CA GLN A 259 1.32 14.07 5.57
C GLN A 259 0.90 12.62 5.88
N ILE A 260 1.55 11.67 5.20
CA ILE A 260 1.35 10.24 5.43
C ILE A 260 2.09 9.76 6.68
N ASP A 261 1.44 8.92 7.48
CA ASP A 261 2.04 8.06 8.52
C ASP A 261 1.48 6.64 8.32
N ALA A 262 1.79 5.69 9.20
CA ALA A 262 1.12 4.37 9.19
C ALA A 262 -0.41 4.53 9.31
N SER A 263 -1.15 3.83 8.45
CA SER A 263 -2.60 3.96 8.36
C SER A 263 -3.29 3.34 9.56
N VAL A 264 -4.31 3.99 10.12
CA VAL A 264 -5.06 3.42 11.26
C VAL A 264 -5.67 2.07 10.89
N GLN A 265 -6.12 1.90 9.65
CA GLN A 265 -6.73 0.66 9.19
C GLN A 265 -5.72 -0.50 9.12
N THR A 266 -4.47 -0.25 8.69
CA THR A 266 -3.38 -1.23 8.71
C THR A 266 -3.05 -1.67 10.13
N ILE A 267 -2.98 -0.71 11.07
CA ILE A 267 -2.69 -0.97 12.49
C ILE A 267 -3.84 -1.76 13.13
N HIS A 268 -5.09 -1.38 12.85
CA HIS A 268 -6.30 -2.03 13.35
C HIS A 268 -6.40 -3.47 12.84
N ALA A 269 -6.14 -3.71 11.55
CA ALA A 269 -6.10 -5.04 10.95
C ALA A 269 -5.04 -5.96 11.61
N VAL A 270 -3.84 -5.42 11.89
CA VAL A 270 -2.78 -6.17 12.61
C VAL A 270 -3.20 -6.49 14.05
N LEU A 271 -3.84 -5.55 14.77
CA LEU A 271 -4.37 -5.82 16.10
C LEU A 271 -5.51 -6.84 16.08
N HIS A 272 -6.42 -6.78 15.10
CA HIS A 272 -7.47 -7.77 14.89
C HIS A 272 -6.88 -9.17 14.69
N GLN A 273 -5.86 -9.27 13.83
CA GLN A 273 -5.14 -10.53 13.59
C GLN A 273 -4.49 -11.09 14.87
N LEU A 274 -3.78 -10.27 15.63
CA LEU A 274 -3.14 -10.70 16.88
C LEU A 274 -4.16 -11.14 17.94
N VAL A 275 -5.21 -10.35 18.17
CA VAL A 275 -6.15 -10.59 19.29
C VAL A 275 -7.18 -11.66 18.93
N LYS A 276 -7.75 -11.64 17.72
CA LYS A 276 -8.88 -12.51 17.35
C LYS A 276 -8.44 -13.80 16.65
N ASN A 277 -7.36 -13.78 15.87
CA ASN A 277 -6.90 -14.97 15.10
C ASN A 277 -5.69 -15.68 15.75
N ALA A 278 -4.75 -14.94 16.34
CA ALA A 278 -3.60 -15.52 17.04
C ALA A 278 -3.84 -15.77 18.54
N GLY A 279 -4.93 -15.25 19.11
CA GLY A 279 -5.31 -15.46 20.51
C GLY A 279 -4.41 -14.75 21.53
N ILE A 280 -3.66 -13.74 21.11
CA ILE A 280 -2.78 -12.94 21.98
C ILE A 280 -3.65 -12.10 22.92
N ALA A 281 -3.31 -12.06 24.22
CA ALA A 281 -3.98 -11.18 25.15
C ALA A 281 -3.64 -9.71 24.83
N GLU A 282 -4.62 -8.82 24.84
CA GLU A 282 -4.43 -7.40 24.51
C GLU A 282 -3.31 -6.75 25.37
N SER A 283 -3.24 -7.10 26.65
CA SER A 283 -2.21 -6.68 27.61
C SER A 283 -0.79 -7.23 27.36
N ASP A 284 -0.63 -8.12 26.38
CA ASP A 284 0.66 -8.62 25.91
C ASP A 284 1.15 -7.89 24.64
N ILE A 285 0.36 -6.93 24.12
CA ILE A 285 0.64 -6.14 22.91
C ILE A 285 0.94 -4.68 23.26
N THR A 286 2.04 -4.14 22.74
CA THR A 286 2.40 -2.71 22.83
C THR A 286 2.57 -2.10 21.43
N VAL A 287 1.65 -1.24 21.00
CA VAL A 287 1.81 -0.40 19.80
C VAL A 287 2.63 0.83 20.16
N TYR A 288 3.67 1.15 19.39
CA TYR A 288 4.58 2.24 19.78
C TYR A 288 5.23 3.03 18.65
N GLU A 289 5.56 4.27 18.98
CA GLU A 289 6.52 5.12 18.28
C GLU A 289 7.31 5.91 19.34
N ALA A 290 8.61 5.59 19.47
CA ALA A 290 9.40 5.95 20.64
C ALA A 290 9.69 7.47 20.80
N THR A 291 9.57 8.23 19.71
CA THR A 291 10.15 9.58 19.56
C THR A 291 9.27 10.59 18.80
N ARG A 292 8.05 10.18 18.45
CA ARG A 292 6.97 11.03 17.96
C ARG A 292 5.74 10.80 18.85
N VAL A 293 4.57 11.22 18.40
CA VAL A 293 3.30 11.08 19.12
C VAL A 293 2.41 10.10 18.33
N ILE A 294 1.60 9.27 18.99
CA ILE A 294 0.61 8.42 18.29
C ILE A 294 -0.70 9.21 18.17
N PRO A 295 -1.10 9.63 16.95
CA PRO A 295 -2.23 10.54 16.76
C PRO A 295 -3.55 9.95 17.25
N ASP A 296 -4.48 10.82 17.62
CA ASP A 296 -5.82 10.46 18.08
C ASP A 296 -6.59 9.67 17.02
N ARG A 297 -6.41 9.99 15.72
CA ARG A 297 -6.96 9.20 14.60
C ARG A 297 -6.57 7.71 14.63
N ILE A 298 -5.40 7.37 15.18
CA ILE A 298 -4.94 5.98 15.37
C ILE A 298 -5.40 5.45 16.72
N PHE A 299 -5.07 6.17 17.80
CA PHE A 299 -5.32 5.73 19.16
C PHE A 299 -6.80 5.46 19.43
N GLN A 300 -7.69 6.40 19.09
CA GLN A 300 -9.10 6.32 19.48
C GLN A 300 -9.80 5.12 18.84
N LYS A 301 -9.64 4.89 17.53
CA LYS A 301 -10.24 3.74 16.84
C LYS A 301 -9.68 2.41 17.33
N CYS A 302 -8.36 2.30 17.50
CA CYS A 302 -7.73 1.05 17.92
C CYS A 302 -8.02 0.73 19.39
N HIS A 303 -7.91 1.70 20.31
CA HIS A 303 -8.19 1.51 21.73
C HIS A 303 -9.69 1.25 21.99
N ALA A 304 -10.61 1.86 21.23
CA ALA A 304 -12.04 1.52 21.32
C ALA A 304 -12.36 0.07 20.86
N SER A 305 -11.49 -0.53 20.05
CA SER A 305 -11.64 -1.92 19.55
C SER A 305 -10.89 -2.95 20.41
N PHE A 306 -9.78 -2.52 21.02
CA PHE A 306 -8.84 -3.35 21.78
C PHE A 306 -8.34 -2.58 23.02
N PRO A 307 -9.19 -2.34 24.03
CA PRO A 307 -8.89 -1.44 25.14
C PRO A 307 -7.76 -1.93 26.06
N GLY A 308 -7.40 -3.22 26.02
CA GLY A 308 -6.26 -3.76 26.77
C GLY A 308 -4.90 -3.53 26.11
N VAL A 309 -4.86 -3.07 24.85
CA VAL A 309 -3.61 -2.86 24.10
C VAL A 309 -2.90 -1.60 24.58
N VAL A 310 -1.61 -1.74 24.90
CA VAL A 310 -0.79 -0.62 25.36
C VAL A 310 -0.37 0.23 24.17
N PHE A 311 -0.65 1.53 24.22
CA PHE A 311 -0.12 2.50 23.27
C PHE A 311 0.99 3.32 23.95
N ALA A 312 2.20 3.34 23.37
CA ALA A 312 3.36 3.99 23.96
C ALA A 312 3.98 5.04 23.03
N ASP A 313 4.08 6.29 23.48
CA ASP A 313 4.70 7.38 22.71
C ASP A 313 5.53 8.38 23.57
N SER A 314 6.17 9.35 22.92
CA SER A 314 7.08 10.30 23.58
C SER A 314 6.42 11.28 24.56
N LYS A 315 5.08 11.44 24.50
CA LYS A 315 4.23 12.34 25.30
C LYS A 315 3.08 11.63 26.02
N GLY A 316 3.03 10.30 26.00
CA GLY A 316 2.01 9.51 26.69
C GLY A 316 1.92 9.86 28.17
N SER A 317 0.71 9.90 28.71
CA SER A 317 0.43 10.10 30.13
C SER A 317 -0.94 9.53 30.52
N PRO A 318 -1.23 9.31 31.82
CA PRO A 318 -2.52 8.76 32.27
C PRO A 318 -3.72 9.56 31.75
N GLU A 319 -3.59 10.88 31.64
CA GLU A 319 -4.64 11.80 31.18
C GLU A 319 -4.97 11.67 29.68
N ASN A 320 -4.07 11.07 28.88
CA ASN A 320 -4.27 10.82 27.44
C ASN A 320 -4.34 9.32 27.08
N GLY A 321 -4.42 8.44 28.08
CA GLY A 321 -4.61 6.99 27.90
C GLY A 321 -3.42 6.23 27.31
N ARG A 322 -2.26 6.87 27.16
CA ARG A 322 -1.05 6.28 26.57
C ARG A 322 0.09 6.22 27.59
N VAL A 323 1.00 5.26 27.42
CA VAL A 323 2.20 5.11 28.24
C VAL A 323 3.32 6.01 27.72
N ARG A 324 4.02 6.72 28.62
CA ARG A 324 5.23 7.44 28.24
C ARG A 324 6.37 6.45 27.99
N VAL A 325 7.04 6.58 26.85
CA VAL A 325 8.21 5.75 26.53
C VAL A 325 9.35 6.04 27.53
N GLN A 326 9.69 5.03 28.32
CA GLN A 326 10.88 4.97 29.17
C GLN A 326 11.97 4.13 28.49
N TYR A 327 13.24 4.39 28.84
CA TYR A 327 14.40 3.95 28.06
C TYR A 327 15.49 3.28 28.92
N THR A 328 15.84 2.05 28.56
CA THR A 328 16.94 1.29 29.13
C THR A 328 18.24 1.75 28.47
N LYS A 329 19.17 2.25 29.27
CA LYS A 329 20.50 2.69 28.81
C LYS A 329 21.36 1.51 28.39
N ASN A 330 22.19 1.69 27.37
CA ASN A 330 23.12 0.67 26.85
C ASN A 330 22.42 -0.66 26.46
N ALA A 331 21.17 -0.58 26.02
CA ALA A 331 20.37 -1.73 25.59
C ALA A 331 20.82 -2.31 24.24
N MET A 332 21.62 -1.59 23.46
CA MET A 332 22.11 -2.02 22.15
C MET A 332 23.55 -1.53 21.92
N GLY A 333 24.37 -2.35 21.26
CA GLY A 333 25.71 -1.95 20.80
C GLY A 333 25.72 -1.45 19.35
N TYR A 334 26.92 -1.09 18.89
CA TYR A 334 27.24 -0.79 17.49
C TYR A 334 28.63 -1.33 17.18
N SER A 335 28.87 -1.61 15.89
CA SER A 335 30.08 -2.27 15.39
C SER A 335 31.29 -1.35 15.25
N ILE A 336 31.09 -0.04 15.42
CA ILE A 336 32.16 0.95 15.53
C ILE A 336 32.06 1.71 16.85
N ALA A 337 33.19 2.24 17.32
CA ALA A 337 33.28 2.91 18.62
C ALA A 337 32.35 4.13 18.74
N ASP A 338 32.24 4.92 17.66
CA ASP A 338 31.43 6.13 17.60
C ASP A 338 30.49 6.09 16.38
N SER A 339 29.31 5.49 16.57
CA SER A 339 28.27 5.40 15.55
C SER A 339 27.45 6.69 15.37
N LYS A 340 27.64 7.71 16.23
CA LYS A 340 26.77 8.90 16.36
C LYS A 340 25.30 8.62 16.74
N VAL A 341 24.92 7.38 17.00
CA VAL A 341 23.54 6.98 17.35
C VAL A 341 23.46 6.52 18.81
N GLY A 342 22.34 6.80 19.47
CA GLY A 342 22.10 6.41 20.87
C GLY A 342 22.10 4.90 21.08
N ARG A 343 22.37 4.49 22.32
CA ARG A 343 22.36 3.07 22.75
C ARG A 343 21.15 2.72 23.61
N GLU A 344 20.22 3.65 23.78
CA GLU A 344 19.01 3.46 24.58
C GLU A 344 17.82 3.00 23.73
N LEU A 345 17.20 1.89 24.15
CA LEU A 345 15.96 1.33 23.58
C LEU A 345 14.82 1.44 24.60
N PRO A 346 13.54 1.44 24.15
CA PRO A 346 12.40 1.41 25.06
C PRO A 346 12.39 0.18 25.97
N ASP A 347 11.99 0.33 27.23
CA ASP A 347 11.99 -0.77 28.20
C ASP A 347 11.12 -1.95 27.76
N PHE A 348 9.96 -1.67 27.14
CA PHE A 348 9.09 -2.69 26.57
C PHE A 348 9.67 -3.37 25.31
N ILE A 349 10.69 -2.81 24.67
CA ILE A 349 11.43 -3.46 23.56
C ILE A 349 12.51 -4.39 24.11
N VAL A 350 13.18 -4.01 25.20
CA VAL A 350 14.07 -4.93 25.93
C VAL A 350 13.26 -6.13 26.46
N ALA A 351 12.07 -5.89 27.00
CA ALA A 351 11.16 -6.94 27.47
C ALA A 351 10.37 -7.69 26.35
N ALA A 352 10.33 -7.16 25.13
CA ALA A 352 9.62 -7.81 24.02
C ALA A 352 10.26 -9.17 23.66
N THR A 353 9.41 -10.16 23.38
CA THR A 353 9.81 -11.44 22.79
C THR A 353 9.75 -11.39 21.27
N TYR A 354 8.74 -10.70 20.73
CA TYR A 354 8.50 -10.56 19.30
C TYR A 354 8.24 -9.09 18.94
N ILE A 355 8.65 -8.66 17.75
CA ILE A 355 8.35 -7.35 17.18
C ILE A 355 7.63 -7.53 15.83
N ILE A 356 6.69 -6.64 15.53
CA ILE A 356 6.15 -6.43 14.18
C ILE A 356 6.54 -5.03 13.76
N ASN A 357 7.21 -4.90 12.61
CA ASN A 357 7.75 -3.64 12.12
C ASN A 357 6.92 -3.12 10.94
N ILE A 358 6.03 -2.15 11.19
CA ILE A 358 5.18 -1.52 10.18
C ILE A 358 5.86 -0.24 9.67
N GLY A 359 6.74 -0.42 8.68
CA GLY A 359 7.30 0.65 7.89
C GLY A 359 6.26 1.26 6.93
N LEU A 360 6.71 2.27 6.19
CA LEU A 360 5.95 2.91 5.11
C LEU A 360 6.72 2.76 3.80
N VAL A 361 6.09 2.96 2.65
CA VAL A 361 6.81 3.10 1.38
C VAL A 361 6.97 4.59 1.03
N LYS A 362 8.11 5.19 1.37
CA LYS A 362 8.43 6.58 0.96
C LYS A 362 9.90 6.77 0.57
N GLY A 363 10.17 7.74 -0.30
CA GLY A 363 11.50 8.37 -0.37
C GLY A 363 11.78 9.27 0.86
N HIS A 364 13.03 9.70 1.02
CA HIS A 364 13.51 10.49 2.15
C HIS A 364 14.82 11.24 1.79
N PRO A 365 14.92 12.57 2.01
CA PRO A 365 15.99 13.38 1.45
C PRO A 365 17.40 13.05 2.02
N THR A 366 17.47 12.57 3.27
CA THR A 366 18.73 12.10 3.87
C THR A 366 19.13 10.69 3.44
N THR A 367 18.27 9.70 3.70
CA THR A 367 18.61 8.27 3.77
C THR A 367 18.20 7.48 2.52
N GLY A 368 18.00 8.16 1.40
CA GLY A 368 17.32 7.63 0.22
C GLY A 368 15.85 7.35 0.47
N VAL A 369 15.56 6.29 1.23
CA VAL A 369 14.21 5.78 1.47
C VAL A 369 13.85 5.77 2.96
N THR A 370 12.54 5.70 3.22
CA THR A 370 11.94 5.32 4.50
C THR A 370 11.22 4.00 4.25
N LEU A 371 11.77 2.92 4.80
CA LEU A 371 11.26 1.54 4.74
C LEU A 371 11.42 0.89 6.15
N THR A 372 11.47 -0.43 6.29
CA THR A 372 11.42 -1.11 7.60
C THR A 372 12.69 -0.93 8.43
N ALA A 373 13.88 -0.92 7.82
CA ALA A 373 15.14 -0.68 8.49
C ALA A 373 15.20 0.73 9.12
N LYS A 374 14.73 1.74 8.38
CA LYS A 374 14.60 3.11 8.91
C LYS A 374 13.51 3.22 9.97
N ASN A 375 12.45 2.41 9.90
CA ASN A 375 11.44 2.39 10.96
C ASN A 375 12.01 1.88 12.30
N HIS A 376 12.93 0.89 12.27
CA HIS A 376 13.72 0.52 13.45
C HIS A 376 14.56 1.69 13.98
N TYR A 377 15.15 2.53 13.11
CA TYR A 377 15.85 3.75 13.52
C TYR A 377 15.01 4.63 14.45
N GLY A 378 13.71 4.77 14.15
CA GLY A 378 12.73 5.49 14.97
C GLY A 378 12.58 5.00 16.41
N THR A 379 13.00 3.77 16.71
CA THR A 379 12.99 3.16 18.07
C THR A 379 14.05 3.77 18.98
N VAL A 380 15.20 4.17 18.42
CA VAL A 380 16.37 4.60 19.20
C VAL A 380 16.23 6.06 19.63
N ARG A 381 16.54 6.33 20.90
CA ARG A 381 16.31 7.62 21.57
C ARG A 381 17.03 8.80 20.91
N VAL A 382 18.30 8.61 20.58
CA VAL A 382 19.18 9.61 19.96
C VAL A 382 19.57 9.12 18.58
N ARG A 383 19.48 10.00 17.58
CA ARG A 383 19.74 9.68 16.17
C ARG A 383 20.51 10.80 15.50
N ASP A 384 21.53 10.41 14.75
CA ASP A 384 22.18 11.27 13.77
C ASP A 384 21.48 11.20 12.40
N HIS A 385 21.67 12.23 11.57
CA HIS A 385 21.24 12.28 10.17
C HIS A 385 22.33 12.90 9.25
N SER A 386 23.60 12.93 9.70
CA SER A 386 24.68 13.73 9.09
C SER A 386 26.01 13.00 8.86
N VAL A 387 26.25 11.85 9.48
CA VAL A 387 27.55 11.15 9.46
C VAL A 387 27.52 9.78 8.79
N PHE A 388 26.46 8.96 8.96
CA PHE A 388 26.42 7.60 8.37
C PHE A 388 25.13 7.24 7.62
N VAL A 389 23.97 7.77 8.04
CA VAL A 389 22.69 7.43 7.39
C VAL A 389 22.38 8.29 6.16
N ASN A 390 23.18 9.32 5.90
CA ASN A 390 23.03 10.23 4.76
C ASN A 390 23.60 9.62 3.47
N SER A 391 22.94 8.59 2.94
CA SER A 391 23.32 7.82 1.75
C SER A 391 23.90 8.64 0.59
N HIS A 392 23.26 9.77 0.26
CA HIS A 392 23.68 10.65 -0.83
C HIS A 392 25.05 11.33 -0.63
N ALA A 393 25.59 11.33 0.59
CA ALA A 393 26.86 11.98 0.94
C ALA A 393 28.03 11.00 1.06
N HIS A 394 27.78 9.69 0.97
CA HIS A 394 28.77 8.62 1.14
C HIS A 394 28.70 7.63 -0.02
N PRO A 395 29.81 7.03 -0.46
CA PRO A 395 29.77 6.00 -1.50
C PRO A 395 29.12 4.70 -0.99
N MET A 396 28.81 3.79 -1.92
CA MET A 396 28.65 2.37 -1.62
C MET A 396 29.90 1.83 -0.89
N ALA A 397 29.73 0.73 -0.15
CA ALA A 397 30.75 0.18 0.75
C ALA A 397 31.12 1.11 1.94
N THR A 398 30.13 1.81 2.49
CA THR A 398 30.28 2.59 3.73
C THR A 398 29.55 1.91 4.89
N TYR A 399 30.12 1.95 6.11
CA TYR A 399 29.44 1.48 7.33
C TYR A 399 28.05 2.13 7.48
N HIS A 400 27.04 1.33 7.85
CA HIS A 400 25.69 1.85 8.04
C HIS A 400 25.01 1.31 9.32
N PRO A 401 24.56 2.17 10.26
CA PRO A 401 24.04 1.74 11.57
C PRO A 401 22.70 0.98 11.50
N PHE A 402 22.02 0.97 10.35
CA PHE A 402 20.84 0.10 10.18
C PHE A 402 21.24 -1.39 10.17
N VAL A 403 22.44 -1.75 9.72
CA VAL A 403 22.94 -3.14 9.71
C VAL A 403 23.03 -3.67 11.15
N ASP A 404 23.56 -2.85 12.07
CA ASP A 404 23.60 -3.14 13.50
C ASP A 404 22.19 -3.29 14.11
N MET A 405 21.24 -2.46 13.68
CA MET A 405 19.85 -2.52 14.16
C MET A 405 19.09 -3.75 13.65
N ILE A 406 19.33 -4.16 12.40
CA ILE A 406 18.76 -5.38 11.82
C ILE A 406 19.40 -6.62 12.47
N GLY A 407 20.70 -6.59 12.74
CA GLY A 407 21.44 -7.71 13.32
C GLY A 407 21.39 -7.85 14.85
N SER A 408 20.87 -6.85 15.58
CA SER A 408 20.85 -6.93 17.05
C SER A 408 19.70 -7.79 17.60
N LYS A 409 20.06 -8.63 18.57
CA LYS A 409 19.20 -9.45 19.45
C LYS A 409 18.16 -8.66 20.24
N GLN A 410 18.26 -7.33 20.27
CA GLN A 410 17.32 -6.46 20.96
C GLN A 410 16.35 -5.71 20.01
N LEU A 411 16.51 -5.85 18.69
CA LEU A 411 15.71 -5.11 17.71
C LEU A 411 15.36 -5.94 16.46
N GLY A 412 16.22 -6.02 15.46
CA GLY A 412 15.90 -6.71 14.21
C GLY A 412 15.73 -8.23 14.36
N GLU A 413 16.60 -8.91 15.12
CA GLU A 413 16.47 -10.35 15.41
C GLU A 413 15.32 -10.65 16.41
N LYS A 414 14.59 -9.63 16.90
CA LYS A 414 13.27 -9.82 17.56
C LYS A 414 12.09 -9.74 16.60
N THR A 415 12.30 -9.34 15.36
CA THR A 415 11.20 -8.99 14.44
C THR A 415 10.67 -10.22 13.71
N LEU A 416 9.41 -10.55 14.02
CA LEU A 416 8.67 -11.71 13.51
C LEU A 416 8.14 -11.47 12.09
N ILE A 417 7.74 -10.22 11.80
CA ILE A 417 7.22 -9.77 10.51
C ILE A 417 7.73 -8.35 10.25
N PHE A 418 8.33 -8.15 9.08
CA PHE A 418 8.58 -6.85 8.49
C PHE A 418 7.42 -6.53 7.54
N MET A 419 6.84 -5.35 7.65
CA MET A 419 5.69 -4.89 6.86
C MET A 419 5.96 -3.52 6.27
N LEU A 420 5.46 -3.28 5.05
CA LEU A 420 5.38 -1.94 4.48
C LEU A 420 3.91 -1.58 4.24
N ASP A 421 3.44 -0.52 4.89
CA ASP A 421 2.21 0.16 4.51
C ASP A 421 2.51 1.04 3.28
N GLY A 422 1.92 0.65 2.16
CA GLY A 422 2.02 1.32 0.87
C GLY A 422 0.62 1.64 0.32
N LEU A 423 -0.35 1.97 1.18
CA LEU A 423 -1.70 2.30 0.69
C LEU A 423 -1.66 3.56 -0.20
N TYR A 424 -0.89 4.59 0.17
CA TYR A 424 -0.67 5.76 -0.70
C TYR A 424 0.74 5.83 -1.31
N GLY A 425 1.80 5.76 -0.49
CA GLY A 425 3.20 5.69 -0.93
C GLY A 425 3.75 6.96 -1.61
N LEU A 426 4.81 7.59 -1.08
CA LEU A 426 5.24 8.94 -1.51
C LEU A 426 6.70 9.08 -1.96
N ARG A 427 6.95 10.09 -2.80
CA ARG A 427 8.29 10.54 -3.20
C ARG A 427 9.14 11.10 -2.06
N ASP A 428 8.59 11.90 -1.14
CA ASP A 428 9.31 12.46 0.02
C ASP A 428 8.60 12.11 1.33
N VAL A 429 9.35 12.04 2.43
CA VAL A 429 8.83 11.75 3.76
C VAL A 429 7.86 12.83 4.29
N ASN A 430 8.02 14.07 3.83
CA ASN A 430 7.26 15.26 4.24
C ASN A 430 6.22 15.70 3.18
N ASP A 431 6.09 15.01 2.03
CA ASP A 431 5.04 15.32 1.08
C ASP A 431 3.66 15.00 1.70
N ALA A 432 2.65 15.79 1.34
CA ALA A 432 1.26 15.53 1.71
C ALA A 432 0.61 14.57 0.71
N VAL A 433 -0.37 13.77 1.14
CA VAL A 433 -1.10 12.89 0.23
C VAL A 433 -2.09 13.72 -0.59
N GLY A 434 -2.06 13.56 -1.91
CA GLY A 434 -2.81 14.33 -2.90
C GLY A 434 -2.29 14.00 -4.30
N GLU A 435 -2.44 14.88 -5.29
CA GLU A 435 -2.12 14.53 -6.69
C GLU A 435 -0.66 14.06 -6.93
N ASN A 436 0.32 14.61 -6.19
CA ASN A 436 1.73 14.16 -6.26
C ASN A 436 1.99 12.77 -5.61
N ALA A 437 0.95 12.13 -5.06
CA ALA A 437 0.97 10.78 -4.49
C ALA A 437 0.38 9.71 -5.43
N ARG A 438 -0.04 10.09 -6.64
CA ARG A 438 -0.50 9.13 -7.66
C ARG A 438 0.69 8.41 -8.29
N TRP A 439 0.50 7.12 -8.56
CA TRP A 439 1.52 6.25 -9.12
C TRP A 439 1.29 6.09 -10.62
N HIS A 440 1.85 7.02 -11.40
CA HIS A 440 1.66 7.13 -12.84
C HIS A 440 2.47 6.10 -13.63
N ASN A 441 3.72 5.85 -13.24
CA ASN A 441 4.64 5.00 -14.01
C ASN A 441 4.40 3.51 -13.79
N LEU A 442 3.97 3.09 -12.59
CA LEU A 442 3.69 1.69 -12.27
C LEU A 442 2.20 1.33 -12.28
N PHE A 443 1.30 2.30 -12.03
CA PHE A 443 -0.14 2.06 -11.83
C PHE A 443 -1.06 3.10 -12.51
N ASN A 444 -0.61 3.75 -13.59
CA ASN A 444 -1.42 4.62 -14.48
C ASN A 444 -2.13 5.82 -13.80
N GLY A 445 -1.72 6.23 -12.59
CA GLY A 445 -2.31 7.34 -11.84
C GLY A 445 -3.27 6.91 -10.73
N GLU A 446 -3.42 5.60 -10.50
CA GLU A 446 -4.04 5.07 -9.29
C GLU A 446 -3.17 5.36 -8.05
N TRP A 447 -3.74 5.20 -6.85
CA TRP A 447 -2.95 5.13 -5.62
C TRP A 447 -2.14 3.84 -5.59
N PHE A 448 -1.06 3.78 -4.79
CA PHE A 448 -0.26 2.55 -4.70
C PHE A 448 -1.07 1.36 -4.18
N ALA A 449 -1.99 1.61 -3.25
CA ALA A 449 -3.04 0.69 -2.79
C ALA A 449 -2.50 -0.67 -2.30
N SER A 450 -1.28 -0.68 -1.74
CA SER A 450 -0.48 -1.90 -1.53
C SER A 450 -0.08 -2.14 -0.07
N ILE A 451 0.02 -3.41 0.32
CA ILE A 451 0.63 -3.86 1.58
C ILE A 451 1.67 -4.94 1.26
N PHE A 452 2.82 -4.85 1.91
CA PHE A 452 3.88 -5.85 1.82
C PHE A 452 4.16 -6.52 3.16
N MET A 453 4.54 -7.79 3.14
CA MET A 453 5.02 -8.53 4.33
C MET A 453 6.20 -9.45 3.97
N SER A 454 7.11 -9.64 4.93
CA SER A 454 8.29 -10.50 4.80
C SER A 454 8.80 -10.96 6.17
N GLN A 455 9.60 -12.03 6.18
CA GLN A 455 10.47 -12.42 7.30
C GLN A 455 11.96 -12.16 7.02
N ASP A 456 12.27 -11.72 5.80
CA ASP A 456 13.59 -11.25 5.37
C ASP A 456 13.58 -9.71 5.33
N PRO A 457 14.36 -9.03 6.20
CA PRO A 457 14.38 -7.56 6.29
C PRO A 457 15.04 -6.89 5.08
N VAL A 458 15.97 -7.59 4.42
CA VAL A 458 16.71 -7.03 3.29
C VAL A 458 15.85 -7.14 2.03
N ALA A 459 15.18 -8.28 1.83
CA ALA A 459 14.32 -8.52 0.66
C ALA A 459 13.16 -7.51 0.60
N ILE A 460 12.47 -7.24 1.72
CA ILE A 460 11.32 -6.32 1.73
C ILE A 460 11.72 -4.87 1.48
N ASP A 461 12.84 -4.42 2.05
CA ASP A 461 13.32 -3.06 1.80
C ASP A 461 13.91 -2.95 0.37
N SER A 462 14.45 -4.02 -0.21
CA SER A 462 14.83 -4.09 -1.64
C SER A 462 13.60 -3.93 -2.56
N VAL A 463 12.52 -4.66 -2.28
CA VAL A 463 11.24 -4.54 -3.01
C VAL A 463 10.64 -3.13 -2.84
N GLY A 464 10.66 -2.57 -1.63
CA GLY A 464 10.18 -1.21 -1.37
C GLY A 464 10.95 -0.13 -2.15
N LEU A 465 12.28 -0.28 -2.24
CA LEU A 465 13.13 0.56 -3.08
C LEU A 465 12.82 0.39 -4.58
N ASP A 466 12.62 -0.84 -5.05
CA ASP A 466 12.27 -1.12 -6.44
C ASP A 466 10.95 -0.48 -6.87
N PHE A 467 9.90 -0.56 -6.03
CA PHE A 467 8.66 0.17 -6.27
C PHE A 467 8.87 1.69 -6.30
N LEU A 468 9.58 2.25 -5.31
CA LEU A 468 9.82 3.70 -5.25
C LEU A 468 10.63 4.23 -6.46
N ARG A 469 11.69 3.53 -6.88
CA ARG A 469 12.64 4.03 -7.90
C ARG A 469 12.12 3.93 -9.33
N ASN A 470 11.17 3.03 -9.57
CA ASN A 470 10.51 2.90 -10.87
C ASN A 470 9.22 3.73 -10.94
N GLU A 471 8.69 4.21 -9.81
CA GLU A 471 7.62 5.21 -9.81
C GLU A 471 8.15 6.64 -9.88
N PHE A 472 8.92 7.08 -8.90
CA PHE A 472 9.26 8.49 -8.73
C PHE A 472 10.67 8.82 -9.21
N PRO A 473 10.93 10.03 -9.75
CA PRO A 473 12.28 10.59 -9.84
C PRO A 473 12.80 10.87 -8.43
N LEU A 474 13.33 9.80 -7.85
CA LEU A 474 13.95 9.72 -6.52
C LEU A 474 15.22 10.56 -6.50
N GLY A 475 15.10 11.81 -6.04
CA GLY A 475 16.22 12.76 -6.03
C GLY A 475 15.88 14.20 -5.62
N ARG A 476 14.62 14.66 -5.77
CA ARG A 476 14.21 16.06 -5.52
C ARG A 476 14.15 16.47 -4.02
N GLY A 477 15.26 16.33 -3.30
CA GLY A 477 15.44 16.96 -1.99
C GLY A 477 15.49 18.49 -2.13
N LYS A 478 14.34 19.17 -1.95
CA LYS A 478 14.12 20.64 -2.12
C LYS A 478 15.10 21.59 -1.41
N LYS A 479 15.99 21.08 -0.55
CA LYS A 479 16.98 21.86 0.22
C LYS A 479 18.44 21.69 -0.24
N ALA A 480 18.74 20.79 -1.17
CA ALA A 480 20.12 20.34 -1.44
C ALA A 480 20.80 20.93 -2.69
N GLY A 481 20.04 21.52 -3.63
CA GLY A 481 20.59 22.02 -4.91
C GLY A 481 21.13 20.93 -5.86
N LYS A 482 21.03 19.65 -5.46
CA LYS A 482 21.50 18.44 -6.13
C LYS A 482 20.37 17.42 -6.13
N ASN A 483 20.10 16.79 -7.27
CA ASN A 483 19.06 15.75 -7.40
C ASN A 483 19.55 14.37 -6.91
N GLU A 484 20.37 14.34 -5.86
CA GLU A 484 21.23 13.21 -5.49
C GLU A 484 20.73 12.43 -4.26
N SER A 485 19.59 12.79 -3.66
CA SER A 485 19.13 12.34 -2.32
C SER A 485 18.98 10.82 -2.10
N MET A 486 19.23 10.04 -3.15
CA MET A 486 18.90 8.64 -3.36
C MET A 486 20.06 7.84 -3.96
N ALA A 487 21.19 8.48 -4.26
CA ALA A 487 22.43 7.76 -4.50
C ALA A 487 22.78 6.89 -3.27
N ASN A 488 23.20 5.65 -3.53
CA ASN A 488 23.67 4.70 -2.52
C ASN A 488 22.64 4.37 -1.41
N ALA A 489 21.34 4.52 -1.72
CA ALA A 489 20.23 4.23 -0.80
C ALA A 489 20.12 2.72 -0.43
N ASP A 490 20.65 1.87 -1.31
CA ASP A 490 20.85 0.44 -1.24
C ASP A 490 22.15 0.01 -0.54
N ASN A 491 23.04 0.94 -0.16
CA ASN A 491 24.29 0.62 0.56
C ASN A 491 24.04 -0.24 1.80
N TYR A 492 23.03 0.11 2.62
CA TYR A 492 22.72 -0.68 3.81
C TYR A 492 22.12 -2.05 3.49
N MET A 493 21.53 -2.24 2.31
CA MET A 493 21.00 -3.53 1.86
C MET A 493 22.16 -4.44 1.46
N HIS A 494 23.12 -3.92 0.69
CA HIS A 494 24.38 -4.59 0.35
C HIS A 494 25.19 -4.98 1.59
N GLU A 495 25.34 -4.06 2.54
CA GLU A 495 26.05 -4.28 3.80
C GLU A 495 25.31 -5.30 4.69
N SER A 496 23.97 -5.27 4.75
CA SER A 496 23.16 -6.23 5.52
C SER A 496 23.16 -7.63 4.90
N ALA A 497 22.98 -7.71 3.59
CA ALA A 497 23.02 -8.96 2.82
C ALA A 497 24.37 -9.66 2.99
N GLN A 498 25.46 -8.90 3.04
CA GLN A 498 26.83 -9.43 3.10
C GLN A 498 27.51 -9.22 4.46
N ALA A 499 26.77 -9.01 5.56
CA ALA A 499 27.31 -8.52 6.84
C ALA A 499 28.46 -9.32 7.49
N GLY A 500 28.69 -10.57 7.08
CA GLY A 500 29.86 -11.38 7.50
C GLY A 500 31.13 -11.19 6.66
N ASN A 501 31.06 -10.48 5.54
CA ASN A 501 32.17 -9.98 4.72
C ASN A 501 31.66 -8.78 3.87
N PRO A 502 31.24 -7.67 4.50
CA PRO A 502 30.53 -6.62 3.81
C PRO A 502 31.47 -5.86 2.85
N PRO A 503 30.95 -5.17 1.83
CA PRO A 503 31.75 -4.29 0.98
C PRO A 503 32.67 -3.34 1.77
N SER A 504 32.16 -2.68 2.82
CA SER A 504 32.90 -1.73 3.68
C SER A 504 34.03 -2.33 4.51
N LYS A 505 34.11 -3.66 4.61
CA LYS A 505 35.01 -4.39 5.53
C LYS A 505 34.81 -4.08 7.01
N THR A 506 33.68 -3.49 7.40
CA THR A 506 33.26 -3.44 8.80
C THR A 506 33.10 -4.86 9.35
N ASN A 507 33.68 -5.14 10.51
CA ASN A 507 33.32 -6.32 11.29
C ASN A 507 32.01 -6.04 12.03
N TYR A 508 30.86 -6.25 11.39
CA TYR A 508 29.57 -6.03 12.04
C TYR A 508 29.38 -7.04 13.18
N ALA A 509 29.34 -6.57 14.42
CA ALA A 509 29.20 -7.35 15.65
C ALA A 509 28.53 -6.52 16.77
N PRO A 510 27.28 -6.02 16.59
CA PRO A 510 26.64 -5.09 17.53
C PRO A 510 26.46 -5.69 18.94
N ASP A 511 26.24 -7.01 19.03
CA ASP A 511 26.14 -7.76 20.29
C ASP A 511 27.42 -8.59 20.57
N GLY A 512 28.58 -8.16 20.07
CA GLY A 512 29.90 -8.77 20.32
C GLY A 512 30.22 -10.04 19.52
N VAL A 513 29.29 -10.54 18.71
CA VAL A 513 29.48 -11.69 17.81
C VAL A 513 29.35 -11.22 16.36
N PRO A 514 30.29 -11.54 15.46
CA PRO A 514 30.19 -11.19 14.04
C PRO A 514 28.90 -11.68 13.40
N LEU A 515 28.21 -10.78 12.71
CA LEU A 515 26.97 -11.06 11.99
C LEU A 515 27.24 -11.99 10.80
N LYS A 516 26.20 -12.74 10.44
CA LYS A 516 26.10 -13.40 9.13
C LYS A 516 25.17 -12.58 8.25
N SER A 517 24.95 -13.01 7.02
CA SER A 517 23.93 -12.44 6.14
C SER A 517 22.59 -12.23 6.87
N LEU A 518 22.07 -11.00 6.81
CA LEU A 518 20.82 -10.60 7.47
C LEU A 518 19.58 -10.82 6.59
N GLY A 519 19.77 -11.27 5.36
CA GLY A 519 18.74 -11.42 4.34
C GLY A 519 19.36 -11.40 2.95
N VAL A 520 18.54 -11.27 1.92
CA VAL A 520 19.00 -11.24 0.53
C VAL A 520 18.61 -9.95 -0.19
N HIS A 521 19.52 -9.46 -1.04
CA HIS A 521 19.34 -8.27 -1.86
C HIS A 521 19.50 -8.63 -3.35
N GLU A 522 18.53 -8.23 -4.17
CA GLU A 522 18.63 -8.11 -5.63
C GLU A 522 17.62 -7.07 -6.12
N HIS A 523 17.76 -6.66 -7.38
CA HIS A 523 16.79 -5.85 -8.10
C HIS A 523 16.04 -6.68 -9.15
N TRP A 524 14.76 -6.36 -9.38
CA TRP A 524 13.94 -7.07 -10.37
C TRP A 524 14.46 -6.91 -11.81
N ASP A 525 13.99 -7.79 -12.69
CA ASP A 525 14.29 -7.78 -14.12
C ASP A 525 13.90 -6.46 -14.82
N ASN A 526 12.66 -6.00 -14.63
CA ASN A 526 12.14 -4.74 -15.15
C ASN A 526 10.85 -4.28 -14.44
N ALA A 527 10.52 -3.00 -14.56
CA ALA A 527 9.37 -2.37 -13.90
C ALA A 527 7.98 -2.93 -14.28
N LYS A 528 7.86 -3.58 -15.44
CA LYS A 528 6.59 -4.14 -15.94
C LYS A 528 6.37 -5.55 -15.38
N ASP A 529 7.36 -6.43 -15.53
CA ASP A 529 7.24 -7.85 -15.14
C ASP A 529 7.54 -8.07 -13.64
N ARG A 530 8.42 -7.25 -13.04
CA ARG A 530 8.75 -7.21 -11.60
C ARG A 530 9.22 -8.56 -11.03
N ARG A 531 10.00 -9.32 -11.81
CA ARG A 531 10.47 -10.67 -11.45
C ARG A 531 11.86 -10.62 -10.83
N TYR A 532 11.98 -11.24 -9.66
CA TYR A 532 13.26 -11.54 -9.00
C TYR A 532 13.74 -12.95 -9.34
N THR A 533 14.94 -13.37 -8.92
CA THR A 533 15.49 -14.69 -9.29
C THR A 533 14.58 -15.87 -8.94
N ARG A 534 13.83 -15.82 -7.83
CA ARG A 534 12.88 -16.91 -7.46
C ARG A 534 11.54 -16.82 -8.19
N ASN A 535 11.25 -15.69 -8.86
CA ASN A 535 10.14 -15.60 -9.82
C ASN A 535 10.54 -16.14 -11.20
N LEU A 536 11.82 -16.07 -11.56
CA LEU A 536 12.37 -16.58 -12.83
C LEU A 536 12.70 -18.08 -12.75
N ASP A 537 13.36 -18.53 -11.68
CA ASP A 537 13.58 -19.93 -11.35
C ASP A 537 13.09 -20.22 -9.91
N PRO A 538 11.85 -20.70 -9.75
CA PRO A 538 11.28 -21.04 -8.45
C PRO A 538 11.97 -22.22 -7.73
N GLN A 539 12.80 -23.01 -8.43
CA GLN A 539 13.46 -24.20 -7.87
C GLN A 539 14.88 -23.88 -7.40
N ASN A 540 15.70 -23.24 -8.26
CA ASN A 540 17.13 -23.00 -7.99
C ASN A 540 17.46 -21.53 -7.68
N GLY A 541 16.52 -20.60 -7.86
CA GLY A 541 16.69 -19.18 -7.54
C GLY A 541 16.99 -18.96 -6.05
N LYS A 542 17.95 -18.08 -5.75
CA LYS A 542 18.50 -17.89 -4.38
C LYS A 542 18.19 -16.52 -3.76
N GLY A 543 17.65 -15.60 -4.54
CA GLY A 543 17.33 -14.24 -4.12
C GLY A 543 15.89 -14.07 -3.63
N ILE A 544 15.19 -13.07 -4.18
CA ILE A 544 13.87 -12.64 -3.73
C ILE A 544 12.76 -13.42 -4.48
N GLU A 545 11.63 -13.66 -3.81
CA GLU A 545 10.35 -14.04 -4.42
C GLU A 545 9.33 -12.93 -4.17
N LEU A 546 9.00 -12.11 -5.18
CA LEU A 546 7.86 -11.20 -5.08
C LEU A 546 6.57 -12.00 -5.30
N HIS A 547 5.80 -12.20 -4.24
CA HIS A 547 4.63 -13.06 -4.25
C HIS A 547 3.34 -12.24 -4.30
N ALA A 548 2.80 -12.06 -5.51
CA ALA A 548 1.52 -11.35 -5.71
C ALA A 548 0.36 -12.09 -5.04
N VAL A 549 -0.25 -11.47 -4.03
CA VAL A 549 -1.29 -12.06 -3.18
C VAL A 549 -2.62 -12.03 -3.92
N ARG A 550 -3.28 -13.19 -4.02
CA ARG A 550 -4.59 -13.31 -4.67
C ARG A 550 -5.71 -12.88 -3.71
N LEU A 551 -6.19 -11.67 -3.94
CA LEU A 551 -7.40 -11.16 -3.31
C LEU A 551 -8.63 -11.65 -4.10
N LYS A 552 -9.69 -11.95 -3.35
CA LYS A 552 -11.02 -12.42 -3.78
C LYS A 552 -12.02 -11.94 -2.73
#